data_AF-A0A845USN7-F1
#
_entry.id   AF-A0A845USN7-F1
#
_cell.length_a   1.000
_cell.length_b   1.000
_cell.length_c   1.000
_cell.angle_alpha   90.00
_cell.angle_beta   90.00
_cell.angle_gamma   90.00
#
_symmetry.space_group_name_H-M   'P 1'
#
loop_
_entity.id
_entity.type
_entity.pdbx_description
1 polymer ?
#
loop_
_entity_poly.entity_id
_entity_poly.type
_entity_poly.pdbx_seq_one_letter_code
_entity_poly.pdbx_strand_id
1 'polypeptide(L)'
;MRPGTPALYDESDALGIYAEEVEQASEDDLWFLPGPMDDEPDYLPPGPRAEPRETEVLDEWRKAEGGQAARLARVAGRVGALDDRLKRGPEGWRHRLALMEAADLSWHTGDRISQDRLALWISLRLSGVQDDTAALARVGWAIRRLTGGPGPEQDLSAFLDRRDPENISDETEPFVDRASGWLDLMGQATDLHPITRACAGFHLWRLAGLGQHDDRMEAAVAAARIAASDGRGAVFTPLAMGGAGGLRAGGSPFERLERWLYGMEAACLTAVRHLDDIEAWSARAEAEMTLLSGRTPPALRAVLTEWPLVSAPMAQALTSASRAAVQRNLAWMQERGLIREVTGQGRFRMWKATN
;
A
#
# COMPACT_ATOMS: atom_id res chain seq x y z
N MET A 1 27.46 -28.72 108.00
CA MET A 1 28.68 -27.99 108.42
C MET A 1 29.56 -27.85 107.17
N ARG A 2 29.84 -26.61 106.73
CA ARG A 2 30.79 -26.28 105.63
C ARG A 2 32.25 -26.49 106.10
N PRO A 3 33.32 -26.31 105.30
CA PRO A 3 33.55 -26.35 103.83
C PRO A 3 34.81 -27.21 103.47
N GLY A 4 35.25 -27.20 102.20
CA GLY A 4 36.65 -27.49 101.86
C GLY A 4 36.92 -27.85 100.39
N THR A 5 37.10 -26.85 99.53
CA THR A 5 37.79 -26.99 98.22
C THR A 5 39.31 -27.05 98.46
N PRO A 6 40.11 -27.68 97.57
CA PRO A 6 40.76 -26.87 96.53
C PRO A 6 40.97 -27.58 95.18
N ALA A 7 41.37 -26.74 94.22
CA ALA A 7 41.53 -26.94 92.78
C ALA A 7 42.65 -27.88 92.34
N LEU A 8 42.57 -28.37 91.09
CA LEU A 8 43.43 -27.99 89.95
C LEU A 8 43.19 -28.93 88.75
N TYR A 9 43.35 -28.36 87.55
CA TYR A 9 43.33 -28.91 86.20
C TYR A 9 43.88 -30.35 86.04
N ASP A 10 43.28 -31.19 85.17
CA ASP A 10 43.70 -31.33 83.76
C ASP A 10 42.84 -32.38 82.99
N GLU A 11 42.82 -32.23 81.67
CA GLU A 11 42.48 -33.22 80.61
C GLU A 11 41.01 -33.62 80.37
N SER A 12 40.33 -32.73 79.63
CA SER A 12 39.87 -32.94 78.24
C SER A 12 39.35 -34.32 77.78
N ASP A 13 38.16 -34.22 77.17
CA ASP A 13 37.64 -35.01 76.05
C ASP A 13 36.89 -36.32 76.31
N ALA A 14 35.55 -36.20 76.40
CA ALA A 14 34.70 -36.51 75.23
C ALA A 14 33.22 -36.39 75.62
N LEU A 15 32.56 -35.29 75.24
CA LEU A 15 31.10 -35.21 75.25
C LEU A 15 30.61 -35.13 73.80
N GLY A 16 30.00 -36.22 73.35
CA GLY A 16 29.34 -36.33 72.06
C GLY A 16 28.20 -35.33 71.95
N ILE A 17 28.33 -34.44 70.98
CA ILE A 17 27.25 -33.58 70.50
C ILE A 17 26.64 -34.30 69.31
N TYR A 18 25.38 -34.72 69.44
CA TYR A 18 24.56 -35.18 68.33
C TYR A 18 24.32 -33.97 67.41
N ALA A 19 25.10 -33.87 66.33
CA ALA A 19 24.78 -32.98 65.23
C ALA A 19 23.84 -33.73 64.28
N GLU A 20 22.62 -33.22 64.11
CA GLU A 20 21.77 -33.60 62.98
C GLU A 20 22.58 -33.41 61.69
N GLU A 21 22.68 -34.46 60.88
CA GLU A 21 23.20 -34.36 59.51
C GLU A 21 22.28 -33.40 58.74
N VAL A 22 22.75 -32.18 58.55
CA VAL A 22 22.16 -31.24 57.60
C VAL A 22 22.51 -31.78 56.21
N GLU A 23 21.53 -32.28 55.47
CA GLU A 23 21.71 -32.60 54.04
C GLU A 23 22.33 -31.39 53.35
N GLN A 24 23.54 -31.57 52.81
CA GLN A 24 24.18 -30.56 51.97
C GLN A 24 23.28 -30.33 50.75
N ALA A 25 22.67 -29.15 50.68
CA ALA A 25 22.02 -28.69 49.46
C ALA A 25 23.04 -28.80 48.31
N SER A 26 22.67 -29.49 47.22
CA SER A 26 23.52 -29.61 46.04
C SER A 26 23.88 -28.23 45.51
N GLU A 27 25.09 -28.05 45.00
CA GLU A 27 25.58 -26.77 44.46
C GLU A 27 24.64 -26.16 43.39
N ASP A 28 23.83 -26.98 42.72
CA ASP A 28 22.81 -26.57 41.75
C ASP A 28 21.56 -25.89 42.36
N ASP A 29 21.35 -25.96 43.68
CA ASP A 29 20.20 -25.37 44.39
C ASP A 29 20.58 -24.07 45.15
N LEU A 30 21.83 -23.62 44.98
CA LEU A 30 22.33 -22.36 45.53
C LEU A 30 21.98 -21.22 44.58
N TRP A 31 20.70 -20.82 44.57
CA TRP A 31 20.17 -19.72 43.73
C TRP A 31 20.89 -18.37 43.90
N PHE A 32 21.73 -18.26 44.93
CA PHE A 32 22.53 -17.08 45.27
C PHE A 32 23.95 -17.11 44.69
N LEU A 33 24.41 -18.22 44.11
CA LEU A 33 25.67 -18.28 43.38
C LEU A 33 25.45 -17.91 41.91
N PRO A 34 26.34 -17.12 41.29
CA PRO A 34 26.32 -16.92 39.85
C PRO A 34 26.36 -18.29 39.17
N GLY A 35 25.44 -18.54 38.23
CA GLY A 35 25.43 -19.77 37.46
C GLY A 35 26.77 -20.00 36.73
N PRO A 36 27.05 -21.24 36.30
CA PRO A 36 28.24 -21.53 35.50
C PRO A 36 28.31 -20.55 34.33
N MET A 37 29.51 -20.07 34.01
CA MET A 37 29.70 -19.12 32.91
C MET A 37 29.12 -19.72 31.62
N ASP A 38 28.00 -19.17 31.16
CA ASP A 38 27.50 -19.41 29.81
C ASP A 38 28.63 -19.03 28.84
N ASP A 39 28.81 -19.84 27.78
CA ASP A 39 29.75 -19.53 26.70
C ASP A 39 29.59 -18.05 26.31
N GLU A 40 30.70 -17.31 26.39
CA GLU A 40 30.74 -15.87 26.21
C GLU A 40 29.98 -15.52 24.92
N PRO A 41 28.82 -14.84 24.98
CA PRO A 41 28.01 -14.60 23.80
C PRO A 41 28.86 -13.80 22.84
N ASP A 42 28.93 -14.26 21.59
CA ASP A 42 29.76 -13.63 20.56
C ASP A 42 29.39 -12.13 20.45
N TYR A 43 30.20 -11.28 21.07
CA TYR A 43 30.01 -9.84 21.12
C TYR A 43 30.41 -9.17 19.80
N LEU A 44 30.81 -9.95 18.79
CA LEU A 44 31.02 -9.42 17.46
C LEU A 44 29.67 -8.98 16.90
N PRO A 45 29.53 -7.70 16.48
CA PRO A 45 28.39 -7.32 15.67
C PRO A 45 28.35 -8.26 14.46
N PRO A 46 27.18 -8.80 14.08
CA PRO A 46 27.10 -9.71 12.95
C PRO A 46 27.81 -9.07 11.76
N GLY A 47 28.84 -9.76 11.26
CA GLY A 47 29.63 -9.28 10.14
C GLY A 47 28.72 -8.90 8.96
N PRO A 48 29.17 -7.99 8.07
CA PRO A 48 28.37 -7.59 6.91
C PRO A 48 27.90 -8.84 6.18
N ARG A 49 26.58 -9.10 6.23
CA ARG A 49 25.98 -10.21 5.50
C ARG A 49 26.32 -9.99 4.04
N ALA A 50 26.94 -10.98 3.40
CA ALA A 50 27.10 -10.97 1.95
C ALA A 50 25.73 -10.66 1.35
N GLU A 51 25.66 -9.63 0.52
CA GLU A 51 24.43 -9.31 -0.20
C GLU A 51 24.03 -10.55 -1.00
N PRO A 52 22.82 -11.08 -0.82
CA PRO A 52 22.36 -12.24 -1.57
C PRO A 52 22.52 -11.96 -3.06
N ARG A 53 23.00 -12.95 -3.82
CA ARG A 53 23.12 -12.77 -5.27
C ARG A 53 21.72 -12.55 -5.86
N GLU A 54 21.60 -11.70 -6.88
CA GLU A 54 20.32 -11.37 -7.52
C GLU A 54 19.52 -12.62 -7.94
N THR A 55 20.23 -13.67 -8.36
CA THR A 55 19.64 -14.97 -8.71
C THR A 55 19.02 -15.71 -7.51
N GLU A 56 19.66 -15.66 -6.34
CA GLU A 56 19.17 -16.28 -5.10
C GLU A 56 17.90 -15.57 -4.59
N VAL A 57 17.80 -14.25 -4.84
CA VAL A 57 16.60 -13.46 -4.50
C VAL A 57 15.39 -13.94 -5.30
N LEU A 58 15.55 -14.18 -6.60
CA LEU A 58 14.45 -14.61 -7.47
C LEU A 58 13.99 -16.05 -7.22
N ASP A 59 14.90 -16.94 -6.82
CA ASP A 59 14.54 -18.34 -6.51
C ASP A 59 13.59 -18.45 -5.30
N GLU A 60 13.75 -17.59 -4.29
CA GLU A 60 12.82 -17.53 -3.17
C GLU A 60 11.42 -17.01 -3.60
N TRP A 61 11.36 -16.11 -4.59
CA TRP A 61 10.08 -15.68 -5.18
C TRP A 61 9.41 -16.79 -6.00
N ARG A 62 10.19 -17.60 -6.74
CA ARG A 62 9.65 -18.78 -7.45
C ARG A 62 9.07 -19.81 -6.49
N LYS A 63 9.78 -20.09 -5.39
CA LYS A 63 9.27 -20.98 -4.32
C LYS A 63 7.99 -20.40 -3.69
N ALA A 64 7.98 -19.09 -3.42
CA ALA A 64 6.81 -18.42 -2.88
C ALA A 64 5.60 -18.52 -3.80
N GLU A 65 5.78 -18.31 -5.10
CA GLU A 65 4.72 -18.48 -6.10
C GLU A 65 4.16 -19.90 -6.13
N GLY A 66 5.05 -20.91 -6.19
CA GLY A 66 4.65 -22.31 -6.14
C GLY A 66 3.83 -22.65 -4.88
N GLY A 67 4.25 -22.13 -3.73
CA GLY A 67 3.54 -22.31 -2.46
C GLY A 67 2.20 -21.56 -2.35
N GLN A 68 1.99 -20.50 -3.15
CA GLN A 68 0.78 -19.69 -3.16
C GLN A 68 -0.09 -19.90 -4.42
N ALA A 69 0.23 -20.89 -5.27
CA ALA A 69 -0.36 -21.08 -6.59
C ALA A 69 -1.91 -21.10 -6.59
N ALA A 70 -2.53 -21.78 -5.62
CA ALA A 70 -3.98 -21.84 -5.52
C ALA A 70 -4.62 -20.47 -5.21
N ARG A 71 -3.98 -19.65 -4.37
CA ARG A 71 -4.43 -18.30 -4.07
C ARG A 71 -4.16 -17.36 -5.23
N LEU A 72 -2.97 -17.45 -5.83
CA LEU A 72 -2.61 -16.69 -7.02
C LEU A 72 -3.64 -16.91 -8.15
N ALA A 73 -4.02 -18.14 -8.43
CA ALA A 73 -5.04 -18.47 -9.43
C ALA A 73 -6.41 -17.82 -9.12
N ARG A 74 -6.80 -17.80 -7.84
CA ARG A 74 -8.04 -17.11 -7.40
C ARG A 74 -7.95 -15.61 -7.64
N VAL A 75 -6.86 -14.97 -7.24
CA VAL A 75 -6.66 -13.52 -7.42
C VAL A 75 -6.61 -13.18 -8.90
N ALA A 76 -5.87 -13.94 -9.72
CA ALA A 76 -5.86 -13.79 -11.18
C ALA A 76 -7.27 -13.87 -11.78
N GLY A 77 -8.12 -14.80 -11.30
CA GLY A 77 -9.53 -14.86 -11.70
C GLY A 77 -10.32 -13.59 -11.35
N ARG A 78 -10.06 -12.96 -10.19
CA ARG A 78 -10.68 -11.69 -9.81
C ARG A 78 -10.19 -10.52 -10.65
N VAL A 79 -8.88 -10.45 -10.91
CA VAL A 79 -8.27 -9.44 -11.78
C VAL A 79 -8.82 -9.56 -13.19
N GLY A 80 -8.90 -10.77 -13.75
CA GLY A 80 -9.48 -11.02 -15.07
C GLY A 80 -10.97 -10.66 -15.17
N ALA A 81 -11.75 -10.88 -14.11
CA ALA A 81 -13.15 -10.45 -14.07
C ALA A 81 -13.28 -8.91 -14.05
N LEU A 82 -12.41 -8.23 -13.30
CA LEU A 82 -12.34 -6.76 -13.29
C LEU A 82 -11.90 -6.21 -14.66
N ASP A 83 -10.91 -6.86 -15.29
CA ASP A 83 -10.42 -6.53 -16.63
C ASP A 83 -11.54 -6.57 -17.68
N ASP A 84 -12.25 -7.70 -17.77
CA ASP A 84 -13.37 -7.87 -18.70
C ASP A 84 -14.49 -6.84 -18.45
N ARG A 85 -14.79 -6.57 -17.17
CA ARG A 85 -15.78 -5.54 -16.80
C ARG A 85 -15.35 -4.14 -17.25
N LEU A 86 -14.09 -3.75 -17.03
CA LEU A 86 -13.55 -2.45 -17.48
C LEU A 86 -13.35 -2.36 -18.99
N LYS A 87 -13.25 -3.49 -19.68
CA LYS A 87 -13.23 -3.54 -21.14
C LYS A 87 -14.60 -3.27 -21.75
N ARG A 88 -15.66 -3.81 -21.13
CA ARG A 88 -17.06 -3.66 -21.59
C ARG A 88 -17.74 -2.41 -21.06
N GLY A 89 -17.28 -1.87 -19.94
CA GLY A 89 -17.86 -0.71 -19.29
C GLY A 89 -17.49 0.63 -19.95
N PRO A 90 -18.12 1.73 -19.51
CA PRO A 90 -17.77 3.08 -19.93
C PRO A 90 -16.29 3.43 -19.65
N GLU A 91 -15.66 4.20 -20.55
CA GLU A 91 -14.25 4.59 -20.42
C GLU A 91 -13.96 5.32 -19.09
N GLY A 92 -14.91 6.12 -18.61
CA GLY A 92 -14.78 6.89 -17.36
C GLY A 92 -14.64 6.02 -16.10
N TRP A 93 -14.93 4.72 -16.15
CA TRP A 93 -14.74 3.83 -14.99
C TRP A 93 -13.27 3.64 -14.62
N ARG A 94 -12.36 3.58 -15.61
CA ARG A 94 -10.93 3.47 -15.33
C ARG A 94 -10.41 4.71 -14.60
N HIS A 95 -10.82 5.88 -15.08
CA HIS A 95 -10.48 7.15 -14.46
C HIS A 95 -11.05 7.24 -13.03
N ARG A 96 -12.31 6.82 -12.83
CA ARG A 96 -12.93 6.74 -11.51
C ARG A 96 -12.11 5.91 -10.53
N LEU A 97 -11.75 4.68 -10.92
CA LEU A 97 -10.98 3.78 -10.07
C LEU A 97 -9.56 4.32 -9.83
N ALA A 98 -8.92 4.91 -10.83
CA ALA A 98 -7.60 5.53 -10.69
C ALA A 98 -7.59 6.67 -9.65
N LEU A 99 -8.64 7.51 -9.63
CA LEU A 99 -8.79 8.56 -8.62
C LEU A 99 -8.92 7.98 -7.20
N MET A 100 -9.69 6.90 -7.05
CA MET A 100 -9.90 6.25 -5.75
C MET A 100 -8.63 5.56 -5.25
N GLU A 101 -8.01 4.73 -6.09
CA GLU A 101 -6.78 4.01 -5.78
C GLU A 101 -5.63 4.98 -5.47
N ALA A 102 -5.44 6.04 -6.25
CA ALA A 102 -4.38 7.01 -5.99
C ALA A 102 -4.58 7.77 -4.68
N ALA A 103 -5.83 8.11 -4.34
CA ALA A 103 -6.15 8.70 -3.05
C ALA A 103 -5.82 7.72 -1.91
N ASP A 104 -6.23 6.45 -2.01
CA ASP A 104 -5.97 5.43 -1.00
C ASP A 104 -4.46 5.12 -0.85
N LEU A 105 -3.71 5.10 -1.96
CA LEU A 105 -2.25 4.99 -1.95
C LEU A 105 -1.60 6.18 -1.24
N SER A 106 -2.12 7.40 -1.44
CA SER A 106 -1.56 8.60 -0.78
C SER A 106 -1.63 8.52 0.74
N TRP A 107 -2.65 7.84 1.29
CA TRP A 107 -2.74 7.60 2.74
C TRP A 107 -1.65 6.66 3.23
N HIS A 108 -1.26 5.69 2.40
CA HIS A 108 -0.19 4.74 2.72
C HIS A 108 1.21 5.34 2.61
N THR A 109 1.42 6.21 1.63
CA THR A 109 2.73 6.83 1.40
C THR A 109 3.01 8.00 2.35
N GLY A 110 1.97 8.58 2.96
CA GLY A 110 2.10 9.59 4.01
C GLY A 110 1.53 10.96 3.63
N ASP A 111 1.25 11.17 2.34
CA ASP A 111 0.67 12.38 1.76
C ASP A 111 -0.76 12.66 2.25
N ARG A 112 -1.55 11.60 2.45
CA ARG A 112 -2.92 11.64 3.01
C ARG A 112 -3.84 12.66 2.31
N ILE A 113 -3.84 12.64 0.98
CA ILE A 113 -4.70 13.52 0.18
C ILE A 113 -6.08 12.91 0.04
N SER A 114 -7.11 13.65 0.44
CA SER A 114 -8.49 13.22 0.31
C SER A 114 -9.02 13.35 -1.13
N GLN A 115 -10.00 12.52 -1.49
CA GLN A 115 -10.57 12.48 -2.83
C GLN A 115 -11.17 13.83 -3.27
N ASP A 116 -11.73 14.62 -2.35
CA ASP A 116 -12.30 15.93 -2.66
C ASP A 116 -11.24 16.96 -3.05
N ARG A 117 -10.11 17.00 -2.32
CA ARG A 117 -8.99 17.88 -2.63
C ARG A 117 -8.37 17.50 -3.97
N LEU A 118 -8.16 16.21 -4.18
CA LEU A 118 -7.64 15.68 -5.43
C LEU A 118 -8.54 16.07 -6.62
N ALA A 119 -9.85 15.89 -6.48
CA ALA A 119 -10.79 16.19 -7.56
C ALA A 119 -10.79 17.69 -7.91
N LEU A 120 -10.75 18.58 -6.91
CA LEU A 120 -10.64 20.04 -7.11
C LEU A 120 -9.31 20.45 -7.78
N TRP A 121 -8.19 19.84 -7.37
CA TRP A 121 -6.88 20.17 -7.92
C TRP A 121 -6.73 19.69 -9.38
N ILE A 122 -7.25 18.51 -9.73
CA ILE A 122 -7.14 18.00 -11.10
C ILE A 122 -8.01 18.82 -12.06
N SER A 123 -9.24 19.11 -11.65
CA SER A 123 -10.22 19.77 -12.52
C SER A 123 -10.05 21.28 -12.62
N LEU A 124 -9.57 21.95 -11.56
CA LEU A 124 -9.54 23.42 -11.48
C LEU A 124 -8.16 23.98 -11.08
N ARG A 125 -7.16 23.13 -10.84
CA ARG A 125 -5.84 23.52 -10.29
C ARG A 125 -5.93 24.32 -8.99
N LEU A 126 -6.99 24.08 -8.21
CA LEU A 126 -7.17 24.70 -6.91
C LEU A 126 -6.39 23.91 -5.85
N SER A 127 -5.55 24.62 -5.09
CA SER A 127 -4.91 24.14 -3.86
C SER A 127 -5.27 25.06 -2.70
N GLY A 128 -5.48 24.50 -1.52
CA GLY A 128 -5.65 25.25 -0.29
C GLY A 128 -4.30 25.77 0.23
N VAL A 129 -4.34 26.78 1.10
CA VAL A 129 -3.14 27.38 1.72
C VAL A 129 -2.30 26.36 2.52
N GLN A 130 -2.94 25.29 2.99
CA GLN A 130 -2.32 24.21 3.77
C GLN A 130 -1.98 22.97 2.92
N ASP A 131 -2.27 22.98 1.60
CA ASP A 131 -2.01 21.82 0.76
C ASP A 131 -0.57 21.80 0.29
N ASP A 132 0.11 20.66 0.51
CA ASP A 132 1.41 20.40 -0.10
C ASP A 132 1.24 20.20 -1.61
N THR A 133 1.73 21.17 -2.38
CA THR A 133 1.63 21.17 -3.83
C THR A 133 2.46 20.05 -4.46
N ALA A 134 3.54 19.60 -3.80
CA ALA A 134 4.35 18.48 -4.24
C ALA A 134 3.62 17.15 -4.03
N ALA A 135 2.94 16.97 -2.89
CA ALA A 135 2.07 15.81 -2.64
C ALA A 135 0.94 15.73 -3.67
N LEU A 136 0.26 16.85 -3.95
CA LEU A 136 -0.76 16.90 -4.99
C LEU A 136 -0.19 16.55 -6.38
N ALA A 137 1.00 17.03 -6.70
CA ALA A 137 1.68 16.67 -7.95
C ALA A 137 2.00 15.17 -8.04
N ARG A 138 2.48 14.55 -6.95
CA ARG A 138 2.75 13.10 -6.86
C ARG A 138 1.48 12.27 -7.07
N VAL A 139 0.40 12.56 -6.36
CA VAL A 139 -0.87 11.83 -6.53
C VAL A 139 -1.46 12.09 -7.92
N GLY A 140 -1.30 13.31 -8.44
CA GLY A 140 -1.62 13.64 -9.82
C GLY A 140 -0.86 12.84 -10.87
N TRP A 141 0.43 12.59 -10.62
CA TRP A 141 1.25 11.70 -11.44
C TRP A 141 0.72 10.27 -11.40
N ALA A 142 0.42 9.76 -10.19
CA ALA A 142 -0.12 8.42 -10.01
C ALA A 142 -1.40 8.22 -10.83
N ILE A 143 -2.33 9.18 -10.83
CA ILE A 143 -3.60 9.08 -11.58
C ILE A 143 -3.36 9.02 -13.08
N ARG A 144 -2.45 9.86 -13.61
CA ARG A 144 -2.11 9.82 -15.04
C ARG A 144 -1.58 8.45 -15.43
N ARG A 145 -0.70 7.87 -14.60
CA ARG A 145 -0.15 6.53 -14.83
C ARG A 145 -1.19 5.43 -14.63
N LEU A 146 -2.11 5.53 -13.68
CA LEU A 146 -3.15 4.51 -13.50
C LEU A 146 -4.26 4.61 -14.55
N THR A 147 -4.43 5.77 -15.20
CA THR A 147 -5.46 5.96 -16.24
C THR A 147 -5.01 5.44 -17.61
N GLY A 148 -3.72 5.52 -17.96
CA GLY A 148 -3.24 5.07 -19.27
C GLY A 148 -1.73 5.22 -19.50
N GLY A 149 -1.34 5.15 -20.78
CA GLY A 149 0.05 5.28 -21.23
C GLY A 149 0.87 3.99 -21.14
N PRO A 150 2.14 4.01 -21.59
CA PRO A 150 3.05 2.86 -21.50
C PRO A 150 3.25 2.36 -20.06
N GLY A 151 3.55 1.07 -19.93
CA GLY A 151 3.88 0.45 -18.64
C GLY A 151 5.34 0.68 -18.24
N PRO A 152 5.69 0.44 -16.97
CA PRO A 152 7.04 0.68 -16.44
C PRO A 152 8.11 -0.23 -17.04
N GLU A 153 7.76 -1.44 -17.50
CA GLU A 153 8.72 -2.43 -18.02
C GLU A 153 9.28 -2.07 -19.40
N GLN A 154 8.71 -1.08 -20.11
CA GLN A 154 9.22 -0.64 -21.42
C GLN A 154 10.35 0.38 -21.29
N ASP A 155 10.17 1.36 -20.41
CA ASP A 155 11.13 2.42 -20.11
C ASP A 155 10.76 3.00 -18.74
N LEU A 156 11.49 2.61 -17.71
CA LEU A 156 11.21 3.03 -16.34
C LEU A 156 11.45 4.52 -16.14
N SER A 157 12.48 5.08 -16.79
CA SER A 157 12.83 6.49 -16.68
C SER A 157 11.73 7.38 -17.28
N ALA A 158 11.24 7.03 -18.47
CA ALA A 158 10.11 7.70 -19.08
C ALA A 158 8.82 7.49 -18.27
N PHE A 159 8.61 6.28 -17.72
CA PHE A 159 7.46 6.01 -16.87
C PHE A 159 7.45 6.89 -15.61
N LEU A 160 8.59 7.09 -14.95
CA LEU A 160 8.69 7.92 -13.74
C LEU A 160 8.79 9.42 -14.04
N ASP A 161 8.90 9.84 -15.31
CA ASP A 161 9.23 11.23 -15.69
C ASP A 161 10.57 11.70 -15.06
N ARG A 162 11.53 10.79 -14.86
CA ARG A 162 12.83 11.06 -14.21
C ARG A 162 13.98 10.98 -15.20
N ARG A 163 14.94 11.88 -15.04
CA ARG A 163 16.20 11.91 -15.79
C ARG A 163 17.33 12.34 -14.88
N ASP A 164 18.51 11.82 -15.14
CA ASP A 164 19.73 12.28 -14.48
C ASP A 164 20.06 13.72 -14.89
N PRO A 165 20.53 14.56 -13.95
CA PRO A 165 21.03 15.89 -14.28
C PRO A 165 22.29 15.78 -15.15
N GLU A 166 22.52 16.79 -15.99
CA GLU A 166 23.68 16.82 -16.90
C GLU A 166 25.03 16.77 -16.18
N ASN A 167 25.10 17.25 -14.94
CA ASN A 167 26.31 17.28 -14.11
C ASN A 167 26.15 16.38 -12.86
N ILE A 168 26.06 15.07 -13.06
CA ILE A 168 26.19 14.09 -11.97
C ILE A 168 27.66 14.01 -11.51
N SER A 169 27.86 13.89 -10.19
CA SER A 169 29.18 13.58 -9.63
C SER A 169 29.56 12.14 -9.99
N ASP A 170 30.83 11.92 -10.36
CA ASP A 170 31.37 10.59 -10.70
C ASP A 170 31.20 9.55 -9.57
N GLU A 171 30.96 9.98 -8.32
CA GLU A 171 30.74 9.10 -7.16
C GLU A 171 29.26 8.70 -6.99
N THR A 172 28.34 9.35 -7.71
CA THR A 172 26.90 9.08 -7.62
C THR A 172 26.45 8.18 -8.76
N GLU A 173 25.93 7.00 -8.43
CA GLU A 173 25.35 6.11 -9.42
C GLU A 173 24.15 6.78 -10.14
N PRO A 174 24.21 6.91 -11.48
CA PRO A 174 23.11 7.46 -12.27
C PRO A 174 21.79 6.74 -11.99
N PHE A 175 20.69 7.49 -11.98
CA PHE A 175 19.35 6.94 -11.88
C PHE A 175 19.06 5.99 -13.07
N VAL A 176 19.52 6.31 -14.27
CA VAL A 176 19.33 5.44 -15.45
C VAL A 176 19.95 4.06 -15.24
N ASP A 177 21.12 3.98 -14.59
CA ASP A 177 21.79 2.71 -14.32
C ASP A 177 21.03 1.89 -13.28
N ARG A 178 20.60 2.53 -12.17
CA ARG A 178 19.71 1.91 -11.16
C ARG A 178 18.39 1.43 -11.75
N ALA A 179 17.78 2.24 -12.62
CA ALA A 179 16.54 1.91 -13.30
C ALA A 179 16.71 0.72 -14.25
N SER A 180 17.85 0.67 -14.96
CA SER A 180 18.20 -0.46 -15.84
C SER A 180 18.44 -1.74 -15.04
N GLY A 181 19.15 -1.66 -13.91
CA GLY A 181 19.35 -2.81 -13.03
C GLY A 181 18.03 -3.39 -12.49
N TRP A 182 17.08 -2.53 -12.11
CA TRP A 182 15.75 -3.00 -11.74
C TRP A 182 15.00 -3.65 -12.92
N LEU A 183 15.07 -3.06 -14.12
CA LEU A 183 14.45 -3.65 -15.32
C LEU A 183 15.06 -4.99 -15.70
N ASP A 184 16.38 -5.15 -15.60
CA ASP A 184 17.08 -6.40 -15.88
C ASP A 184 16.65 -7.49 -14.89
N LEU A 185 16.54 -7.15 -13.60
CA LEU A 185 16.02 -8.06 -12.58
C LEU A 185 14.56 -8.48 -12.89
N MET A 186 13.73 -7.53 -13.31
CA MET A 186 12.34 -7.82 -13.70
C MET A 186 12.25 -8.67 -14.98
N GLY A 187 13.18 -8.48 -15.91
CA GLY A 187 13.33 -9.30 -17.12
C GLY A 187 13.74 -10.75 -16.81
N GLN A 188 14.57 -10.96 -15.80
CA GLN A 188 14.94 -12.29 -15.29
C GLN A 188 13.80 -13.01 -14.56
N ALA A 189 12.78 -12.27 -14.13
CA ALA A 189 11.60 -12.77 -13.42
C ALA A 189 10.39 -12.99 -14.36
N THR A 190 10.62 -13.08 -15.68
CA THR A 190 9.55 -13.23 -16.68
C THR A 190 8.81 -14.58 -16.60
N ASP A 191 9.40 -15.57 -15.95
CA ASP A 191 8.78 -16.87 -15.67
C ASP A 191 7.77 -16.83 -14.51
N LEU A 192 7.82 -15.80 -13.67
CA LEU A 192 6.82 -15.55 -12.62
C LEU A 192 5.53 -15.00 -13.22
N HIS A 193 4.40 -15.31 -12.59
CA HIS A 193 3.12 -14.70 -12.92
C HIS A 193 3.17 -13.16 -12.72
N PRO A 194 2.56 -12.34 -13.59
CA PRO A 194 2.63 -10.87 -13.49
C PRO A 194 2.27 -10.29 -12.12
N ILE A 195 1.28 -10.87 -11.43
CA ILE A 195 0.92 -10.50 -10.05
C ILE A 195 2.07 -10.73 -9.05
N THR A 196 2.75 -11.88 -9.14
CA THR A 196 3.92 -12.18 -8.30
C THR A 196 5.07 -11.27 -8.67
N ARG A 197 5.33 -11.09 -9.98
CA ARG A 197 6.36 -10.21 -10.50
C ARG A 197 6.16 -8.77 -10.02
N ALA A 198 4.93 -8.28 -10.00
CA ALA A 198 4.58 -6.98 -9.42
C ALA A 198 4.91 -6.88 -7.92
N CYS A 199 4.58 -7.91 -7.14
CA CYS A 199 4.91 -7.97 -5.71
C CYS A 199 6.43 -7.96 -5.48
N ALA A 200 7.17 -8.78 -6.24
CA ALA A 200 8.62 -8.81 -6.20
C ALA A 200 9.21 -7.44 -6.56
N GLY A 201 8.84 -6.87 -7.70
CA GLY A 201 9.31 -5.57 -8.16
C GLY A 201 9.05 -4.45 -7.16
N PHE A 202 7.88 -4.44 -6.51
CA PHE A 202 7.56 -3.49 -5.43
C PHE A 202 8.54 -3.60 -4.25
N HIS A 203 8.82 -4.81 -3.78
CA HIS A 203 9.69 -5.03 -2.61
C HIS A 203 11.18 -4.88 -2.93
N LEU A 204 11.58 -5.15 -4.17
CA LEU A 204 12.95 -5.02 -4.66
C LEU A 204 13.28 -3.59 -5.10
N TRP A 205 12.28 -2.72 -5.26
CA TRP A 205 12.43 -1.32 -5.66
C TRP A 205 13.50 -0.57 -4.86
N ARG A 206 13.45 -0.68 -3.53
CA ARG A 206 14.42 0.00 -2.65
C ARG A 206 15.81 -0.63 -2.73
N LEU A 207 15.89 -1.94 -2.95
CA LEU A 207 17.17 -2.64 -3.09
C LEU A 207 17.88 -2.24 -4.38
N ALA A 208 17.14 -1.97 -5.45
CA ALA A 208 17.67 -1.39 -6.68
C ALA A 208 18.03 0.10 -6.57
N GLY A 209 18.08 0.67 -5.36
CA GLY A 209 18.43 2.07 -5.15
C GLY A 209 17.38 3.07 -5.64
N LEU A 210 16.20 2.65 -6.10
CA LEU A 210 15.13 3.50 -6.64
C LEU A 210 14.26 4.17 -5.55
N GLY A 211 14.63 4.05 -4.27
CA GLY A 211 13.83 4.48 -3.13
C GLY A 211 14.28 5.79 -2.44
N GLN A 212 14.93 6.70 -3.16
CA GLN A 212 15.26 8.03 -2.66
C GLN A 212 14.17 9.07 -3.01
N HIS A 213 13.55 9.67 -1.97
CA HIS A 213 12.53 10.76 -2.00
C HIS A 213 11.04 10.34 -2.04
N ASP A 214 10.62 9.46 -1.12
CA ASP A 214 9.20 9.13 -0.91
C ASP A 214 8.56 8.29 -2.06
N ASP A 215 9.39 7.52 -2.77
CA ASP A 215 9.06 6.73 -3.97
C ASP A 215 8.15 5.51 -3.73
N ARG A 216 7.53 5.39 -2.55
CA ARG A 216 6.58 4.30 -2.28
C ARG A 216 5.36 4.38 -3.19
N MET A 217 4.95 5.60 -3.57
CA MET A 217 3.90 5.82 -4.56
C MET A 217 4.33 5.31 -5.92
N GLU A 218 5.56 5.62 -6.34
CA GLU A 218 6.11 5.21 -7.63
C GLU A 218 6.17 3.68 -7.74
N ALA A 219 6.73 3.02 -6.72
CA ALA A 219 6.80 1.57 -6.64
C ALA A 219 5.41 0.93 -6.67
N ALA A 220 4.45 1.45 -5.90
CA ALA A 220 3.10 0.90 -5.85
C ALA A 220 2.36 1.07 -7.18
N VAL A 221 2.48 2.23 -7.83
CA VAL A 221 1.88 2.50 -9.14
C VAL A 221 2.53 1.63 -10.21
N ALA A 222 3.85 1.47 -10.21
CA ALA A 222 4.54 0.56 -11.13
C ALA A 222 4.08 -0.89 -10.95
N ALA A 223 3.99 -1.36 -9.70
CA ALA A 223 3.51 -2.71 -9.39
C ALA A 223 2.04 -2.92 -9.82
N ALA A 224 1.16 -1.95 -9.58
CA ALA A 224 -0.23 -2.00 -10.04
C ALA A 224 -0.33 -2.12 -11.57
N ARG A 225 0.54 -1.42 -12.30
CA ARG A 225 0.64 -1.49 -13.77
C ARG A 225 1.19 -2.83 -14.25
N ILE A 226 2.21 -3.38 -13.59
CA ILE A 226 2.79 -4.69 -13.93
C ILE A 226 1.78 -5.81 -13.69
N ALA A 227 1.05 -5.77 -12.57
CA ALA A 227 0.05 -6.80 -12.26
C ALA A 227 -1.08 -6.88 -13.30
N ALA A 228 -1.33 -5.80 -14.04
CA ALA A 228 -2.35 -5.72 -15.09
C ALA A 228 -1.77 -5.84 -16.52
N SER A 229 -0.49 -6.19 -16.69
CA SER A 229 0.19 -6.14 -18.00
C SER A 229 -0.44 -7.05 -19.06
N ASP A 230 -1.01 -8.20 -18.66
CA ASP A 230 -1.71 -9.12 -19.55
C ASP A 230 -3.17 -8.73 -19.82
N GLY A 231 -3.69 -7.73 -19.09
CA GLY A 231 -5.04 -7.22 -19.22
C GLY A 231 -5.27 -6.43 -20.51
N ARG A 232 -6.52 -6.34 -20.94
CA ARG A 232 -6.93 -5.52 -22.11
C ARG A 232 -7.96 -4.45 -21.78
N GLY A 233 -8.60 -4.55 -20.61
CA GLY A 233 -9.56 -3.59 -20.10
C GLY A 233 -9.03 -2.81 -18.89
N ALA A 234 -8.39 -3.47 -17.94
CA ALA A 234 -7.77 -2.84 -16.79
C ALA A 234 -6.36 -2.33 -17.15
N VAL A 235 -6.09 -1.07 -16.87
CA VAL A 235 -4.74 -0.48 -17.03
C VAL A 235 -3.86 -0.78 -15.81
N PHE A 236 -4.48 -1.02 -14.67
CA PHE A 236 -3.83 -1.31 -13.39
C PHE A 236 -4.68 -2.29 -12.58
N THR A 237 -4.06 -2.97 -11.62
CA THR A 237 -4.75 -3.77 -10.61
C THR A 237 -4.83 -2.99 -9.29
N PRO A 238 -6.00 -2.88 -8.63
CA PRO A 238 -6.13 -2.21 -7.33
C PRO A 238 -5.27 -2.87 -6.24
N LEU A 239 -4.58 -2.07 -5.42
CA LEU A 239 -3.73 -2.51 -4.32
C LEU A 239 -4.17 -1.95 -2.98
N ALA A 240 -4.64 -0.69 -2.95
CA ALA A 240 -4.94 0.06 -1.73
C ALA A 240 -6.43 0.20 -1.44
N MET A 241 -7.32 0.04 -2.44
CA MET A 241 -8.78 0.11 -2.25
C MET A 241 -9.35 -0.88 -1.21
N GLY A 242 -8.64 -1.99 -0.93
CA GLY A 242 -8.99 -2.96 0.12
C GLY A 242 -8.30 -2.70 1.46
N GLY A 243 -7.56 -1.59 1.56
CA GLY A 243 -6.57 -1.31 2.60
C GLY A 243 -5.15 -1.70 2.19
N ALA A 244 -4.16 -0.89 2.57
CA ALA A 244 -2.76 -1.05 2.17
C ALA A 244 -1.97 -2.12 2.96
N GLY A 245 -2.66 -3.14 3.52
CA GLY A 245 -2.04 -4.19 4.32
C GLY A 245 -1.06 -5.06 3.53
N GLY A 246 -1.32 -5.24 2.22
CA GLY A 246 -0.46 -6.00 1.30
C GLY A 246 0.86 -5.32 0.96
N LEU A 247 1.00 -4.01 1.19
CA LEU A 247 2.20 -3.22 0.85
C LEU A 247 3.27 -3.21 1.95
N ARG A 248 3.07 -3.96 3.04
CA ARG A 248 3.97 -3.96 4.20
C ARG A 248 5.30 -4.66 3.88
N ALA A 249 6.42 -3.95 4.08
CA ALA A 249 7.76 -4.39 3.69
C ALA A 249 8.36 -5.58 4.48
N GLY A 250 7.92 -5.87 5.70
CA GLY A 250 8.51 -6.94 6.53
C GLY A 250 8.25 -8.36 6.00
N GLY A 251 8.97 -9.36 6.50
CA GLY A 251 8.75 -10.79 6.20
C GLY A 251 9.53 -11.34 5.00
N SER A 252 9.49 -12.66 4.85
CA SER A 252 10.03 -13.44 3.72
C SER A 252 9.25 -13.16 2.43
N PRO A 253 9.79 -13.51 1.24
CA PRO A 253 9.06 -13.45 -0.03
C PRO A 253 7.70 -14.16 0.02
N PHE A 254 7.62 -15.31 0.71
CA PHE A 254 6.37 -16.04 0.91
C PHE A 254 5.32 -15.22 1.69
N GLU A 255 5.69 -14.65 2.84
CA GLU A 255 4.78 -13.87 3.68
C GLU A 255 4.39 -12.52 3.05
N ARG A 256 5.29 -11.94 2.25
CA ARG A 256 5.01 -10.75 1.43
C ARG A 256 4.00 -11.09 0.34
N LEU A 257 4.24 -12.13 -0.45
CA LEU A 257 3.34 -12.57 -1.51
C LEU A 257 1.96 -12.95 -0.94
N GLU A 258 1.92 -13.64 0.20
CA GLU A 258 0.66 -14.02 0.83
C GLU A 258 -0.21 -12.80 1.16
N ARG A 259 0.36 -11.80 1.86
CA ARG A 259 -0.35 -10.58 2.23
C ARG A 259 -0.71 -9.73 1.02
N TRP A 260 0.18 -9.69 0.03
CA TRP A 260 -0.07 -9.02 -1.26
C TRP A 260 -1.32 -9.59 -1.93
N LEU A 261 -1.40 -10.91 -2.05
CA LEU A 261 -2.53 -11.60 -2.68
C LEU A 261 -3.85 -11.38 -1.92
N TYR A 262 -3.83 -11.43 -0.58
CA TYR A 262 -5.01 -11.09 0.23
C TYR A 262 -5.46 -9.64 0.03
N GLY A 263 -4.50 -8.70 0.05
CA GLY A 263 -4.79 -7.28 -0.14
C GLY A 263 -5.37 -7.01 -1.53
N MET A 264 -4.77 -7.58 -2.56
CA MET A 264 -5.21 -7.46 -3.95
C MET A 264 -6.60 -8.09 -4.17
N GLU A 265 -6.88 -9.27 -3.58
CA GLU A 265 -8.22 -9.86 -3.65
C GLU A 265 -9.28 -8.91 -3.06
N ALA A 266 -9.02 -8.36 -1.86
CA ALA A 266 -9.90 -7.42 -1.21
C ALA A 266 -10.08 -6.13 -2.03
N ALA A 267 -8.99 -5.58 -2.59
CA ALA A 267 -9.02 -4.38 -3.40
C ALA A 267 -9.80 -4.58 -4.71
N CYS A 268 -9.62 -5.72 -5.40
CA CYS A 268 -10.40 -6.08 -6.58
C CYS A 268 -11.90 -6.21 -6.26
N LEU A 269 -12.25 -6.86 -5.14
CA LEU A 269 -13.65 -6.98 -4.72
C LEU A 269 -14.27 -5.61 -4.41
N THR A 270 -13.54 -4.72 -3.75
CA THR A 270 -13.98 -3.35 -3.51
C THR A 270 -14.17 -2.57 -4.81
N ALA A 271 -13.24 -2.69 -5.76
CA ALA A 271 -13.35 -2.05 -7.07
C ALA A 271 -14.59 -2.53 -7.84
N VAL A 272 -14.83 -3.85 -7.91
CA VAL A 272 -16.02 -4.39 -8.58
C VAL A 272 -17.31 -3.90 -7.93
N ARG A 273 -17.40 -3.91 -6.59
CA ARG A 273 -18.56 -3.35 -5.86
C ARG A 273 -18.81 -1.89 -6.21
N HIS A 274 -17.76 -1.08 -6.29
CA HIS A 274 -17.89 0.31 -6.71
C HIS A 274 -18.39 0.48 -8.14
N LEU A 275 -17.99 -0.41 -9.05
CA LEU A 275 -18.49 -0.41 -10.42
C LEU A 275 -19.95 -0.89 -10.51
N ASP A 276 -20.37 -1.84 -9.68
CA ASP A 276 -21.77 -2.29 -9.62
C ASP A 276 -22.66 -1.16 -9.06
N ASP A 277 -22.24 -0.52 -7.97
CA ASP A 277 -22.96 0.60 -7.34
C ASP A 277 -23.15 1.76 -8.33
N ILE A 278 -22.09 2.16 -9.05
CA ILE A 278 -22.16 3.30 -9.97
C ILE A 278 -22.95 2.99 -11.24
N GLU A 279 -22.93 1.73 -11.71
CA GLU A 279 -23.76 1.28 -12.83
C GLU A 279 -25.24 1.34 -12.46
N ALA A 280 -25.61 0.77 -11.32
CA ALA A 280 -26.97 0.81 -10.79
C ALA A 280 -27.45 2.25 -10.57
N TRP A 281 -26.60 3.09 -9.98
CA TRP A 281 -26.87 4.51 -9.82
C TRP A 281 -27.10 5.21 -11.17
N SER A 282 -26.27 4.96 -12.17
CA SER A 282 -26.38 5.63 -13.48
C SER A 282 -27.68 5.28 -14.19
N ALA A 283 -28.11 4.01 -14.14
CA ALA A 283 -29.40 3.56 -14.68
C ALA A 283 -30.58 4.22 -13.95
N ARG A 284 -30.54 4.28 -12.61
CA ARG A 284 -31.57 4.97 -11.80
C ARG A 284 -31.63 6.46 -12.11
N ALA A 285 -30.49 7.12 -12.20
CA ALA A 285 -30.40 8.55 -12.52
C ALA A 285 -30.95 8.84 -13.92
N GLU A 286 -30.65 8.00 -14.91
CA GLU A 286 -31.19 8.14 -16.27
C GLU A 286 -32.72 8.05 -16.30
N ALA A 287 -33.30 7.08 -15.60
CA ALA A 287 -34.74 6.92 -15.52
C ALA A 287 -35.42 8.14 -14.87
N GLU A 288 -34.93 8.60 -13.72
CA GLU A 288 -35.47 9.78 -13.01
C GLU A 288 -35.31 11.08 -13.82
N MET A 289 -34.19 11.24 -14.53
CA MET A 289 -33.87 12.46 -15.26
C MET A 289 -34.52 12.55 -16.65
N THR A 290 -35.30 11.55 -17.07
CA THR A 290 -35.93 11.50 -18.41
C THR A 290 -36.81 12.73 -18.70
N LEU A 291 -37.41 13.33 -17.67
CA LEU A 291 -38.26 14.52 -17.80
C LEU A 291 -37.46 15.83 -17.95
N LEU A 292 -36.16 15.82 -17.69
CA LEU A 292 -35.32 17.01 -17.75
C LEU A 292 -34.86 17.25 -19.20
N SER A 293 -35.20 18.43 -19.73
CA SER A 293 -34.77 18.84 -21.06
C SER A 293 -33.35 19.42 -21.06
N GLY A 294 -32.64 19.27 -22.18
CA GLY A 294 -31.37 19.93 -22.45
C GLY A 294 -30.15 19.05 -22.24
N ARG A 295 -28.95 19.62 -22.48
CA ARG A 295 -27.68 18.87 -22.48
C ARG A 295 -27.04 18.74 -21.09
N THR A 296 -27.42 19.57 -20.14
CA THR A 296 -26.82 19.59 -18.79
C THR A 296 -27.15 18.34 -17.95
N PRO A 297 -28.40 17.85 -17.90
CA PRO A 297 -28.73 16.62 -17.16
C PRO A 297 -27.87 15.39 -17.54
N PRO A 298 -27.80 14.98 -18.83
CA PRO A 298 -26.98 13.82 -19.21
C PRO A 298 -25.48 14.06 -19.02
N ALA A 299 -24.99 15.30 -19.24
CA ALA A 299 -23.60 15.65 -19.00
C ALA A 299 -23.21 15.54 -17.51
N LEU A 300 -24.08 15.97 -16.60
CA LEU A 300 -23.85 15.83 -15.16
C LEU A 300 -23.84 14.37 -14.71
N ARG A 301 -24.72 13.53 -15.29
CA ARG A 301 -24.71 12.09 -15.03
C ARG A 301 -23.39 11.46 -15.46
N ALA A 302 -22.87 11.81 -16.63
CA ALA A 302 -21.57 11.34 -17.11
C ALA A 302 -20.45 11.75 -16.15
N VAL A 303 -20.41 13.02 -15.73
CA VAL A 303 -19.42 13.52 -14.76
C VAL A 303 -19.49 12.78 -13.43
N LEU A 304 -20.69 12.53 -12.88
CA LEU A 304 -20.86 11.81 -11.61
C LEU A 304 -20.54 10.31 -11.72
N THR A 305 -20.67 9.72 -12.92
CA THR A 305 -20.24 8.34 -13.19
C THR A 305 -18.71 8.26 -13.20
N GLU A 306 -18.05 9.21 -13.86
CA GLU A 306 -16.60 9.23 -14.02
C GLU A 306 -15.86 9.71 -12.75
N TRP A 307 -16.40 10.69 -12.03
CA TRP A 307 -15.74 11.30 -10.88
C TRP A 307 -16.34 10.79 -9.56
N PRO A 308 -15.53 10.28 -8.61
CA PRO A 308 -16.02 9.84 -7.30
C PRO A 308 -16.72 10.95 -6.50
N LEU A 309 -16.22 12.18 -6.61
CA LEU A 309 -16.73 13.37 -5.94
C LEU A 309 -16.72 14.55 -6.91
N VAL A 310 -17.77 15.37 -6.84
CA VAL A 310 -17.97 16.50 -7.77
C VAL A 310 -18.40 17.74 -6.98
N SER A 311 -17.85 18.91 -7.30
CA SER A 311 -18.40 20.21 -6.86
C SER A 311 -19.07 20.96 -8.01
N ALA A 312 -19.85 22.00 -7.69
CA ALA A 312 -20.53 22.80 -8.71
C ALA A 312 -19.56 23.52 -9.67
N PRO A 313 -18.45 24.15 -9.21
CA PRO A 313 -17.44 24.71 -10.12
C PRO A 313 -16.78 23.66 -11.01
N MET A 314 -16.53 22.44 -10.50
CA MET A 314 -15.98 21.35 -11.30
C MET A 314 -16.96 20.90 -12.37
N ALA A 315 -18.21 20.64 -11.98
CA ALA A 315 -19.27 20.26 -12.89
C ALA A 315 -19.48 21.32 -13.98
N GLN A 316 -19.38 22.61 -13.64
CA GLN A 316 -19.40 23.70 -14.61
C GLN A 316 -18.26 23.59 -15.63
N ALA A 317 -17.02 23.39 -15.16
CA ALA A 317 -15.86 23.25 -16.03
C ALA A 317 -15.94 22.00 -16.92
N LEU A 318 -16.29 20.84 -16.34
CA LEU A 318 -16.33 19.55 -17.02
C LEU A 318 -17.50 19.42 -18.02
N THR A 319 -18.66 20.01 -17.72
CA THR A 319 -19.83 19.95 -18.62
C THR A 319 -19.92 21.12 -19.60
N SER A 320 -19.11 22.16 -19.41
CA SER A 320 -19.22 23.46 -20.11
C SER A 320 -20.62 24.12 -20.00
N ALA A 321 -21.45 23.70 -19.05
CA ALA A 321 -22.76 24.29 -18.79
C ALA A 321 -22.64 25.57 -17.95
N SER A 322 -23.69 26.39 -17.94
CA SER A 322 -23.69 27.59 -17.09
C SER A 322 -23.75 27.22 -15.60
N ARG A 323 -23.14 28.03 -14.75
CA ARG A 323 -23.16 27.84 -13.28
C ARG A 323 -24.58 27.66 -12.74
N ALA A 324 -25.52 28.49 -13.22
CA ALA A 324 -26.92 28.42 -12.81
C ALA A 324 -27.59 27.11 -13.23
N ALA A 325 -27.30 26.60 -14.44
CA ALA A 325 -27.83 25.32 -14.89
C ALA A 325 -27.27 24.16 -14.05
N VAL A 326 -25.97 24.15 -13.76
CA VAL A 326 -25.34 23.13 -12.91
C VAL A 326 -25.94 23.14 -11.51
N GLN A 327 -26.02 24.30 -10.86
CA GLN A 327 -26.54 24.42 -9.50
C GLN A 327 -28.01 23.97 -9.41
N ARG A 328 -28.86 24.35 -10.37
CA ARG A 328 -30.26 23.88 -10.41
C ARG A 328 -30.36 22.38 -10.53
N ASN A 329 -29.56 21.76 -11.41
CA ASN A 329 -29.59 20.32 -11.60
C ASN A 329 -29.03 19.57 -10.40
N LEU A 330 -27.94 20.04 -9.77
CA LEU A 330 -27.40 19.43 -8.55
C LEU A 330 -28.39 19.51 -7.39
N ALA A 331 -29.05 20.65 -7.19
CA ALA A 331 -30.10 20.80 -6.19
C ALA A 331 -31.25 19.81 -6.44
N TRP A 332 -31.73 19.72 -7.69
CA TRP A 332 -32.77 18.77 -8.08
C TRP A 332 -32.36 17.32 -7.84
N MET A 333 -31.13 16.93 -8.22
CA MET A 333 -30.61 15.57 -8.00
C MET A 333 -30.50 15.25 -6.51
N GLN A 334 -30.15 16.22 -5.67
CA GLN A 334 -30.08 16.04 -4.22
C GLN A 334 -31.47 15.88 -3.60
N GLU A 335 -32.45 16.69 -4.00
CA GLU A 335 -33.85 16.58 -3.57
C GLU A 335 -34.46 15.22 -3.94
N ARG A 336 -34.05 14.66 -5.09
CA ARG A 336 -34.44 13.33 -5.56
C ARG A 336 -33.63 12.19 -4.94
N GLY A 337 -32.67 12.48 -4.06
CA GLY A 337 -31.83 11.48 -3.43
C GLY A 337 -30.86 10.77 -4.37
N LEU A 338 -30.60 11.30 -5.57
CA LEU A 338 -29.63 10.76 -6.52
C LEU A 338 -28.19 11.10 -6.11
N ILE A 339 -27.98 12.23 -5.44
CA ILE A 339 -26.68 12.61 -4.90
C ILE A 339 -26.84 13.05 -3.45
N ARG A 340 -25.77 12.93 -2.68
CA ARG A 340 -25.69 13.46 -1.32
C ARG A 340 -24.48 14.35 -1.16
N GLU A 341 -24.65 15.43 -0.41
CA GLU A 341 -23.52 16.26 0.02
C GLU A 341 -22.69 15.46 1.03
N VAL A 342 -21.36 15.44 0.84
CA VAL A 342 -20.42 14.72 1.72
C VAL A 342 -19.43 15.64 2.43
N THR A 343 -19.42 16.93 2.11
CA THR A 343 -18.56 17.92 2.75
C THR A 343 -19.12 18.48 4.05
N GLY A 344 -18.22 18.76 5.00
CA GLY A 344 -18.45 19.63 6.16
C GLY A 344 -18.18 21.11 5.86
N GLN A 345 -17.58 21.86 6.79
CA GLN A 345 -17.32 23.32 6.69
C GLN A 345 -16.25 23.75 5.65
N GLY A 346 -16.07 23.00 4.56
CA GLY A 346 -15.14 23.34 3.49
C GLY A 346 -15.63 24.49 2.60
N ARG A 347 -14.71 25.15 1.90
CA ARG A 347 -15.01 26.26 0.96
C ARG A 347 -15.91 25.82 -0.20
N PHE A 348 -15.83 24.55 -0.60
CA PHE A 348 -16.61 23.97 -1.69
C PHE A 348 -17.49 22.86 -1.15
N ARG A 349 -18.75 22.84 -1.59
CA ARG A 349 -19.63 21.69 -1.38
C ARG A 349 -19.29 20.60 -2.38
N MET A 350 -19.21 19.37 -1.90
CA MET A 350 -18.94 18.18 -2.71
C MET A 350 -20.10 17.21 -2.61
N TRP A 351 -20.46 16.65 -3.76
CA TRP A 351 -21.51 15.66 -3.89
C TRP A 351 -20.93 14.31 -4.31
N LYS A 352 -21.55 13.25 -3.80
CA LYS A 352 -21.31 11.86 -4.20
C LYS A 352 -22.63 11.26 -4.69
N ALA A 353 -22.55 10.40 -5.71
CA ALA A 353 -23.65 9.49 -6.08
C ALA A 353 -24.10 8.68 -4.85
N THR A 354 -25.41 8.51 -4.70
CA THR A 354 -25.99 7.63 -3.68
C THR A 354 -26.02 6.19 -4.18
N ASN A 355 -25.81 5.23 -3.28
CA ASN A 355 -26.03 3.82 -3.58
C ASN A 355 -27.53 3.55 -3.48
#